data_AF-A0A3D6DTV8-F1
#
_entry.id   AF-A0A3D6DTV8-F1
#
_cell.length_a   1.000
_cell.length_b   1.000
_cell.length_c   1.000
_cell.angle_alpha   90.00
_cell.angle_beta   90.00
_cell.angle_gamma   90.00
#
_symmetry.space_group_name_H-M   'P 1'
#
loop_
_entity.id
_entity.type
_entity.pdbx_description
1 polymer ?
#
loop_
_entity_poly.entity_id
_entity_poly.type
_entity_poly.pdbx_seq_one_letter_code
_entity_poly.pdbx_strand_id
1 'polypeptide(L)'
;MVNRVDLVHPQRVNHAMAIIASQYRQRSDAAHAPPPRGRQRPFFAAARATCVLALMLLTLPQVLTGCAHLSSPSLISLDGSPIDELSQVARVSLDSRHPLLLQGLDGHPLATTRIPNVLAAEVYVLCGGRHTLWVSSVPYGHPLLPQRISCYQIDVALDRGAAYVLVEDRGQSQALVLRDDTGEPVASGRLVDRPWVFVRTCRWE
;
A
#
# COMPACT_ATOMS: atom_id res chain seq x y z
N MET A 1 15.12 29.64 39.22
CA MET A 1 16.35 29.75 38.39
C MET A 1 16.08 28.97 37.11
N VAL A 2 15.54 29.61 36.07
CA VAL A 2 16.24 30.21 34.92
C VAL A 2 16.94 29.18 34.02
N ASN A 3 16.44 29.15 32.78
CA ASN A 3 16.87 28.47 31.56
C ASN A 3 18.38 28.37 31.30
N ARG A 4 18.79 27.33 30.55
CA ARG A 4 19.55 27.54 29.32
C ARG A 4 19.40 26.36 28.34
N VAL A 5 18.73 26.66 27.23
CA VAL A 5 18.77 25.92 25.97
C VAL A 5 19.93 26.52 25.17
N ASP A 6 20.93 25.70 24.83
CA ASP A 6 21.99 26.14 23.93
C ASP A 6 21.54 26.00 22.47
N LEU A 7 21.39 27.16 21.84
CA LEU A 7 21.15 27.37 20.42
C LEU A 7 22.40 26.99 19.62
N VAL A 8 22.28 25.96 18.77
CA VAL A 8 23.29 25.67 17.75
C VAL A 8 23.19 26.71 16.63
N HIS A 9 24.35 27.30 16.37
CA HIS A 9 24.64 28.42 15.48
C HIS A 9 24.16 28.26 14.02
N PRO A 10 23.65 29.35 13.39
CA PRO A 10 23.11 29.34 12.02
C PRO A 10 24.15 29.47 10.89
N GLN A 11 25.45 29.28 11.15
CA GLN A 11 26.50 29.59 10.17
C GLN A 11 26.91 28.44 9.22
N ARG A 12 26.32 27.24 9.30
CA ARG A 12 26.69 26.09 8.45
C ARG A 12 25.89 25.92 7.16
N VAL A 13 24.96 26.82 6.85
CA VAL A 13 24.11 26.69 5.65
C VAL A 13 24.67 27.43 4.43
N ASN A 14 25.55 28.42 4.62
CA ASN A 14 26.03 29.28 3.53
C ASN A 14 27.21 28.70 2.72
N HIS A 15 27.91 27.67 3.19
CA HIS A 15 29.03 27.08 2.45
C HIS A 15 28.62 26.00 1.43
N ALA A 16 27.51 25.29 1.66
CA ALA A 16 27.07 24.23 0.76
C ALA A 16 26.39 24.76 -0.52
N MET A 17 25.72 25.92 -0.44
CA MET A 17 25.08 26.59 -1.59
C MET A 17 26.10 27.21 -2.57
N ALA A 18 27.29 27.61 -2.09
CA ALA A 18 28.31 28.25 -2.93
C ALA A 18 29.01 27.27 -3.89
N ILE A 19 29.12 25.99 -3.53
CA ILE A 19 29.81 24.97 -4.33
C ILE A 19 28.93 24.49 -5.50
N ILE A 20 27.60 24.47 -5.32
CA ILE A 20 26.66 24.03 -6.36
C ILE A 20 26.51 25.11 -7.45
N ALA A 21 26.57 26.40 -7.07
CA ALA A 21 26.48 27.50 -8.02
C ALA A 21 27.72 27.66 -8.93
N SER A 22 28.91 27.25 -8.47
CA SER A 22 30.13 27.32 -9.30
C SER A 22 30.20 26.20 -10.35
N GLN A 23 29.63 25.02 -10.06
CA GLN A 23 29.62 23.90 -11.02
C GLN A 23 28.63 24.08 -12.17
N TYR A 24 27.53 24.82 -11.95
CA TYR A 24 26.57 25.11 -13.02
C TYR A 24 27.08 26.15 -14.03
N ARG A 25 27.89 27.13 -13.58
CA ARG A 25 28.46 28.18 -14.45
C ARG A 25 29.61 27.67 -15.33
N GLN A 26 30.39 26.69 -14.87
CA GLN A 26 31.44 26.07 -15.70
C GLN A 26 30.90 25.20 -16.86
N ARG A 27 29.65 24.73 -16.78
CA ARG A 27 29.06 23.84 -17.79
C ARG A 27 28.35 24.58 -18.92
N SER A 28 27.93 25.84 -18.73
CA SER A 28 27.29 26.64 -19.80
C SER A 28 28.30 27.22 -20.79
N ASP A 29 29.51 27.53 -20.33
CA ASP A 29 30.50 28.26 -21.15
C ASP A 29 31.31 27.33 -22.07
N ALA A 30 31.28 26.02 -21.82
CA ALA A 30 31.87 25.01 -22.72
C ALA A 30 31.01 24.69 -23.95
N ALA A 31 29.78 25.23 -24.05
CA ALA A 31 28.84 24.91 -25.13
C ALA A 31 28.85 25.92 -26.32
N HIS A 32 29.68 26.97 -26.29
CA HIS A 32 29.64 28.06 -27.28
C HIS A 32 30.99 28.40 -27.94
N ALA A 33 31.86 27.41 -28.18
CA ALA A 33 33.04 27.60 -29.03
C ALA A 33 32.72 27.23 -30.50
N PRO A 34 32.82 28.16 -31.47
CA PRO A 34 32.72 27.82 -32.88
C PRO A 34 33.96 27.01 -33.33
N PRO A 35 33.80 26.00 -34.19
CA PRO A 35 34.95 25.22 -34.66
C PRO A 35 35.85 26.05 -35.59
N PRO A 36 37.17 25.86 -35.53
CA PRO A 36 38.09 26.54 -36.44
C PRO A 36 37.87 26.09 -37.89
N ARG A 37 37.80 27.06 -38.80
CA ARG A 37 37.77 26.83 -40.26
C ARG A 37 39.12 26.27 -40.71
N GLY A 38 39.18 24.96 -40.85
CA GLY A 38 40.31 24.22 -41.40
C GLY A 38 39.89 23.30 -42.54
N ARG A 39 40.13 23.75 -43.76
CA ARG A 39 40.41 23.00 -45.00
C ARG A 39 39.67 21.65 -45.22
N GLN A 40 38.70 21.70 -46.15
CA GLN A 40 38.07 20.55 -46.80
C GLN A 40 39.11 19.59 -47.40
N ARG A 41 38.92 18.28 -47.18
CA ARG A 41 39.12 17.23 -48.19
C ARG A 41 38.25 16.01 -47.84
N PRO A 42 37.66 15.36 -48.86
CA PRO A 42 36.62 14.34 -48.68
C PRO A 42 37.29 13.04 -48.25
N PHE A 43 36.63 12.17 -47.48
CA PHE A 43 36.70 10.71 -47.58
C PHE A 43 35.95 10.11 -46.36
N PHE A 44 35.27 9.00 -46.60
CA PHE A 44 34.57 8.13 -45.62
C PHE A 44 33.12 8.48 -45.25
N ALA A 45 32.29 8.63 -46.28
CA ALA A 45 30.89 8.20 -46.21
C ALA A 45 30.83 6.65 -46.28
N ALA A 46 31.03 5.93 -45.17
CA ALA A 46 30.79 4.47 -45.14
C ALA A 46 30.68 3.80 -43.75
N ALA A 47 30.93 4.48 -42.63
CA ALA A 47 31.17 3.79 -41.35
C ALA A 47 30.20 4.15 -40.20
N ARG A 48 29.00 4.70 -40.49
CA ARG A 48 28.03 5.09 -39.44
C ARG A 48 26.75 4.27 -39.40
N ALA A 49 26.47 3.44 -40.39
CA ALA A 49 25.19 2.72 -40.49
C ALA A 49 25.15 1.42 -39.66
N THR A 50 26.29 0.82 -39.31
CA THR A 50 26.34 -0.50 -38.67
C THR A 50 26.35 -0.47 -37.14
N CYS A 51 26.74 0.64 -36.51
CA CYS A 51 26.88 0.71 -35.05
C CYS A 51 25.55 1.00 -34.33
N VAL A 52 24.64 1.74 -34.97
CA VAL A 52 23.34 2.12 -34.36
C VAL A 52 22.36 0.94 -34.31
N LEU A 53 22.40 0.07 -35.32
CA LEU A 53 21.49 -1.10 -35.39
C LEU A 53 21.83 -2.15 -34.32
N ALA A 54 23.13 -2.38 -34.06
CA ALA A 54 23.59 -3.36 -33.08
C ALA A 54 23.25 -2.96 -31.62
N LEU A 55 23.30 -1.66 -31.30
CA LEU A 55 22.95 -1.16 -29.96
C LEU A 55 21.43 -1.23 -29.69
N MET A 56 20.61 -1.04 -30.72
CA MET A 56 19.15 -1.17 -30.63
C MET A 56 18.68 -2.63 -30.47
N LEU A 57 19.37 -3.59 -31.09
CA LEU A 57 19.03 -5.02 -30.99
C LEU A 57 19.43 -5.65 -29.63
N LEU A 58 20.38 -5.08 -28.90
CA LEU A 58 20.82 -5.57 -27.59
C LEU A 58 20.07 -4.98 -26.38
N THR A 59 19.25 -3.95 -26.59
CA THR A 59 18.48 -3.30 -25.51
C THR A 59 17.00 -3.67 -25.49
N LEU A 60 16.48 -4.31 -26.55
CA LEU A 60 15.07 -4.65 -26.65
C LEU A 60 14.56 -5.82 -25.76
N PRO A 61 15.35 -6.84 -25.34
CA PRO A 61 14.76 -7.94 -24.58
C PRO A 61 14.64 -7.67 -23.07
N GLN A 62 15.17 -6.56 -22.53
CA GLN A 62 15.16 -6.33 -21.08
C GLN A 62 13.86 -5.72 -20.54
N VAL A 63 12.95 -5.28 -21.43
CA VAL A 63 11.68 -4.66 -21.01
C VAL A 63 10.55 -5.71 -20.85
N LEU A 64 10.78 -6.96 -21.26
CA LEU A 64 9.73 -8.00 -21.34
C LEU A 64 9.74 -9.04 -20.22
N THR A 65 10.68 -8.98 -19.27
CA THR A 65 10.74 -9.93 -18.13
C THR A 65 10.65 -9.26 -16.76
N GLY A 66 10.36 -7.96 -16.73
CA GLY A 66 10.19 -7.18 -15.51
C GLY A 66 8.76 -7.05 -15.02
N CYS A 67 7.89 -8.04 -15.23
CA CYS A 67 6.70 -8.15 -14.38
C CYS A 67 7.20 -8.56 -13.00
N ALA A 68 7.57 -7.59 -12.18
CA ALA A 68 7.77 -7.80 -10.75
C ALA A 68 6.50 -8.50 -10.27
N HIS A 69 6.63 -9.77 -9.87
CA HIS A 69 5.57 -10.54 -9.25
C HIS A 69 5.06 -9.68 -8.11
N LEU A 70 3.86 -9.08 -8.26
CA LEU A 70 3.21 -8.44 -7.12
C LEU A 70 3.11 -9.53 -6.06
N SER A 71 3.64 -9.24 -4.87
CA SER A 71 3.67 -10.13 -3.72
C SER A 71 2.33 -10.86 -3.61
N SER A 72 2.37 -12.19 -3.66
CA SER A 72 1.17 -13.00 -3.46
C SER A 72 0.47 -12.59 -2.15
N PRO A 73 -0.87 -12.58 -2.11
CA PRO A 73 -1.59 -12.18 -0.91
C PRO A 73 -1.14 -13.03 0.29
N SER A 74 -0.95 -12.39 1.43
CA SER A 74 -0.61 -13.08 2.67
C SER A 74 -1.86 -13.78 3.19
N LEU A 75 -1.82 -15.12 3.23
CA LEU A 75 -2.88 -15.94 3.81
C LEU A 75 -2.70 -16.03 5.32
N ILE A 76 -3.75 -15.75 6.08
CA ILE A 76 -3.75 -15.74 7.54
C ILE A 76 -4.84 -16.68 8.05
N SER A 77 -4.44 -17.82 8.62
CA SER A 77 -5.37 -18.74 9.28
C SER A 77 -5.86 -18.14 10.60
N LEU A 78 -7.18 -18.09 10.81
CA LEU A 78 -7.79 -17.53 12.02
C LEU A 78 -8.21 -18.56 13.06
N ASP A 79 -8.62 -19.75 12.62
CA ASP A 79 -9.18 -20.82 13.44
C ASP A 79 -8.38 -22.13 13.32
N GLY A 80 -7.16 -22.06 12.78
CA GLY A 80 -6.33 -23.23 12.47
C GLY A 80 -6.67 -23.88 11.12
N SER A 81 -7.53 -23.26 10.31
CA SER A 81 -7.83 -23.70 8.95
C SER A 81 -6.58 -23.87 8.07
N PRO A 82 -6.57 -24.89 7.20
CA PRO A 82 -5.46 -25.12 6.28
C PRO A 82 -5.39 -23.98 5.24
N ILE A 83 -4.17 -23.48 4.99
CA ILE A 83 -3.92 -22.47 3.96
C ILE A 83 -3.56 -23.07 2.60
N ASP A 84 -3.23 -24.36 2.56
CA ASP A 84 -2.82 -25.07 1.35
C ASP A 84 -4.01 -25.64 0.55
N GLU A 85 -5.18 -25.78 1.18
CA GLU A 85 -6.38 -26.37 0.56
C GLU A 85 -7.55 -25.38 0.53
N LEU A 86 -7.41 -24.34 -0.29
CA LEU A 86 -8.36 -23.22 -0.36
C LEU A 86 -9.80 -23.60 -0.76
N SER A 87 -10.02 -24.80 -1.32
CA SER A 87 -11.36 -25.30 -1.68
C SER A 87 -12.19 -25.73 -0.46
N GLN A 88 -11.55 -25.99 0.69
CA GLN A 88 -12.21 -26.46 1.91
C GLN A 88 -12.52 -25.34 2.91
N VAL A 89 -12.05 -24.13 2.63
CA VAL A 89 -12.06 -22.99 3.55
C VAL A 89 -12.75 -21.79 2.91
N ALA A 90 -13.27 -20.89 3.72
CA ALA A 90 -13.70 -19.58 3.30
C ALA A 90 -12.53 -18.60 3.34
N ARG A 91 -12.51 -17.67 2.38
CA ARG A 91 -11.49 -16.61 2.30
C ARG A 91 -12.16 -15.25 2.45
N VAL A 92 -11.69 -14.44 3.38
CA VAL A 92 -12.22 -13.09 3.64
C VAL A 92 -11.08 -12.09 3.45
N SER A 93 -11.20 -11.24 2.43
CA SER A 93 -10.28 -10.13 2.19
C SER A 93 -10.84 -8.81 2.75
N LEU A 94 -9.98 -7.81 2.83
CA LEU A 94 -10.36 -6.46 3.24
C LEU A 94 -10.49 -5.56 2.01
N ASP A 95 -11.52 -4.70 1.99
CA ASP A 95 -11.63 -3.70 0.94
C ASP A 95 -10.41 -2.76 0.91
N SER A 96 -9.98 -2.43 -0.30
CA SER A 96 -8.80 -1.59 -0.53
C SER A 96 -9.04 -0.10 -0.29
N ARG A 97 -10.29 0.37 -0.36
CA ARG A 97 -10.63 1.81 -0.30
C ARG A 97 -11.06 2.23 1.10
N HIS A 98 -11.91 1.43 1.73
CA HIS A 98 -12.47 1.64 3.06
C HIS A 98 -12.34 0.34 3.86
N PRO A 99 -11.10 -0.06 4.20
CA PRO A 99 -10.86 -1.29 4.91
C PRO A 99 -11.55 -1.30 6.27
N LEU A 100 -12.07 -2.47 6.63
CA LEU A 100 -12.46 -2.82 7.99
C LEU A 100 -11.38 -3.72 8.58
N LEU A 101 -10.83 -3.35 9.73
CA LEU A 101 -9.87 -4.18 10.45
C LEU A 101 -10.63 -5.31 11.14
N LEU A 102 -10.19 -6.55 10.95
CA LEU A 102 -10.68 -7.66 11.74
C LEU A 102 -10.03 -7.63 13.12
N GLN A 103 -10.86 -7.61 14.16
CA GLN A 103 -10.47 -7.46 15.56
C GLN A 103 -10.73 -8.72 16.38
N GLY A 104 -11.67 -9.56 15.95
CA GLY A 104 -12.02 -10.79 16.65
C GLY A 104 -12.89 -11.71 15.79
N LEU A 105 -12.94 -12.97 16.22
CA LEU A 105 -13.71 -14.05 15.62
C LEU A 105 -14.38 -14.86 16.72
N ASP A 106 -15.69 -15.11 16.59
CA ASP A 106 -16.45 -16.04 17.44
C ASP A 106 -16.29 -15.79 18.95
N GLY A 107 -16.36 -14.52 19.35
CA GLY A 107 -16.24 -14.13 20.77
C GLY A 107 -14.80 -13.95 21.25
N HIS A 108 -13.80 -14.22 20.42
CA HIS A 108 -12.40 -14.17 20.79
C HIS A 108 -11.67 -13.03 20.05
N PRO A 109 -10.99 -12.12 20.76
CA PRO A 109 -10.17 -11.10 20.11
C PRO A 109 -8.99 -11.77 19.39
N LEU A 110 -8.61 -11.21 18.24
CA LEU A 110 -7.41 -11.65 17.55
C LEU A 110 -6.17 -11.24 18.36
N ALA A 111 -5.18 -12.13 18.43
CA ALA A 111 -3.93 -11.87 19.16
C ALA A 111 -3.18 -10.64 18.65
N THR A 112 -3.34 -10.29 17.37
CA THR A 112 -2.76 -9.09 16.78
C THR A 112 -3.69 -8.56 15.70
N THR A 113 -4.20 -7.34 15.90
CA THR A 113 -4.87 -6.59 14.84
C THR A 113 -3.85 -6.29 13.75
N ARG A 114 -4.15 -6.70 12.52
CA ARG A 114 -3.32 -6.38 11.36
C ARG A 114 -3.84 -5.14 10.66
N ILE A 115 -2.91 -4.27 10.30
CA ILE A 115 -3.22 -3.04 9.57
C ILE A 115 -3.01 -3.35 8.09
N PRO A 116 -4.04 -3.25 7.24
CA PRO A 116 -3.93 -3.55 5.83
C PRO A 116 -2.83 -2.71 5.20
N ASN A 117 -1.99 -3.38 4.41
CA ASN A 117 -0.90 -2.76 3.69
C ASN A 117 -1.28 -2.71 2.21
N VAL A 118 -1.25 -1.51 1.61
CA VAL A 118 -1.53 -1.33 0.17
C VAL A 118 -0.58 -2.14 -0.73
N LEU A 119 0.62 -2.46 -0.22
CA LEU A 119 1.63 -3.25 -0.94
C LEU A 119 1.49 -4.77 -0.72
N ALA A 120 0.66 -5.20 0.22
CA ALA A 120 0.48 -6.61 0.58
C ALA A 120 -0.97 -6.87 1.00
N ALA A 121 -1.75 -7.44 0.08
CA ALA A 121 -3.13 -7.83 0.36
C ALA A 121 -3.15 -8.94 1.42
N GLU A 122 -3.97 -8.76 2.45
CA GLU A 122 -4.21 -9.74 3.50
C GLU A 122 -5.51 -10.48 3.21
N VAL A 123 -5.46 -11.81 3.31
CA VAL A 123 -6.63 -12.68 3.15
C VAL A 123 -6.71 -13.60 4.35
N TYR A 124 -7.80 -13.46 5.09
CA TYR A 124 -8.10 -14.30 6.23
C TYR A 124 -8.73 -15.61 5.76
N VAL A 125 -8.28 -16.72 6.32
CA VAL A 125 -8.74 -18.06 6.01
C VAL A 125 -9.38 -18.64 7.25
N LEU A 126 -10.60 -19.15 7.10
CA LEU A 126 -11.39 -19.74 8.15
C LEU A 126 -12.25 -20.89 7.60
N CYS A 127 -12.73 -21.76 8.48
CA CYS A 127 -13.61 -22.85 8.09
C CYS A 127 -14.90 -22.29 7.48
N GLY A 128 -15.53 -23.08 6.60
CA GLY A 128 -16.92 -22.79 6.22
C GLY A 128 -17.85 -23.05 7.40
N GLY A 129 -18.85 -22.19 7.59
CA GLY A 129 -19.75 -22.25 8.74
C GLY A 129 -20.32 -20.90 9.14
N ARG A 130 -20.97 -20.87 10.31
CA ARG A 130 -21.46 -19.63 10.92
C ARG A 130 -20.39 -19.03 11.80
N HIS A 131 -20.12 -17.75 11.61
CA HIS A 131 -19.12 -17.01 12.37
C HIS A 131 -19.66 -15.65 12.80
N THR A 132 -19.14 -15.15 13.91
CA THR A 132 -19.31 -13.77 14.37
C THR A 132 -17.99 -13.04 14.17
N LEU A 133 -17.96 -12.07 13.25
CA LEU A 133 -16.81 -11.21 13.00
C LEU A 133 -16.93 -9.92 13.81
N TRP A 134 -15.86 -9.55 14.50
CA TRP A 134 -15.73 -8.24 15.13
C TRP A 134 -14.79 -7.39 14.31
N VAL A 135 -15.29 -6.28 13.77
CA VAL A 135 -14.53 -5.45 12.83
C VAL A 135 -14.59 -3.98 13.21
N SER A 136 -13.56 -3.22 12.87
CA SER A 136 -13.50 -1.79 13.14
C SER A 136 -13.03 -0.98 11.93
N SER A 137 -13.58 0.21 11.72
CA SER A 137 -13.06 1.15 10.71
C SER A 137 -11.60 1.54 10.99
N VAL A 138 -10.78 1.72 9.96
CA VAL A 138 -9.44 2.29 10.13
C VAL A 138 -9.54 3.79 10.44
N PRO A 139 -8.92 4.29 11.51
CA PRO A 139 -8.80 5.74 11.69
C PRO A 139 -7.94 6.34 10.57
N TYR A 140 -8.36 7.49 10.06
CA TYR A 140 -7.56 8.28 9.13
C TYR A 140 -6.28 8.72 9.86
N GLY A 141 -5.11 8.64 9.21
CA GLY A 141 -3.81 8.90 9.88
C GLY A 141 -3.56 10.36 10.30
N HIS A 142 -4.57 11.23 10.33
CA HIS A 142 -4.40 12.66 10.59
C HIS A 142 -4.39 12.97 12.11
N PRO A 143 -3.27 13.42 12.68
CA PRO A 143 -3.09 13.50 14.13
C PRO A 143 -3.85 14.66 14.80
N LEU A 144 -4.25 15.68 14.03
CA LEU A 144 -4.80 16.93 14.59
C LEU A 144 -6.33 16.97 14.67
N LEU A 145 -7.03 16.00 14.07
CA LEU A 145 -8.47 15.94 14.12
C LEU A 145 -8.89 14.79 15.03
N PRO A 146 -9.72 15.05 16.05
CA PRO A 146 -10.35 13.99 16.82
C PRO A 146 -11.10 13.07 15.86
N GLN A 147 -10.84 11.78 15.95
CA GLN A 147 -11.45 10.78 15.09
C GLN A 147 -12.15 9.70 15.92
N ARG A 148 -13.22 9.17 15.34
CA ARG A 148 -13.95 8.06 15.92
C ARG A 148 -13.71 6.80 15.11
N ILE A 149 -13.68 5.68 15.79
CA ILE A 149 -13.64 4.36 15.19
C ILE A 149 -15.06 3.81 15.26
N SER A 150 -15.61 3.33 14.15
CA SER A 150 -16.85 2.56 14.16
C SER A 150 -16.52 1.09 14.39
N CYS A 151 -17.19 0.47 15.37
CA CYS A 151 -16.99 -0.94 15.71
C CYS A 151 -18.27 -1.69 15.36
N TYR A 152 -18.14 -2.77 14.59
CA TYR A 152 -19.28 -3.54 14.10
C TYR A 152 -19.15 -5.02 14.48
N GLN A 153 -20.28 -5.63 14.81
CA GLN A 153 -20.41 -7.08 14.92
C GLN A 153 -21.21 -7.58 13.72
N ILE A 154 -20.66 -8.57 13.02
CA ILE A 154 -21.29 -9.20 11.85
C ILE A 154 -21.47 -10.68 12.15
N ASP A 155 -22.71 -11.17 12.09
CA ASP A 155 -22.98 -12.61 12.06
C ASP A 155 -23.11 -13.05 10.60
N VAL A 156 -22.28 -13.99 10.16
CA VAL A 156 -22.15 -14.39 8.76
C VAL A 156 -22.13 -15.91 8.62
N ALA A 157 -22.69 -16.41 7.51
CA ALA A 157 -22.52 -17.79 7.08
C ALA A 157 -21.58 -17.80 5.86
N LEU A 158 -20.48 -18.53 5.97
CA LEU A 158 -19.44 -18.61 4.95
C LEU A 158 -19.40 -20.01 4.35
N ASP A 159 -19.39 -20.07 3.02
CA ASP A 159 -19.31 -21.30 2.25
C ASP A 159 -17.86 -21.73 2.05
N ARG A 160 -17.62 -23.04 2.01
CA ARG A 160 -16.31 -23.59 1.68
C ARG A 160 -15.96 -23.29 0.23
N GLY A 161 -14.70 -22.93 -0.02
CA GLY A 161 -14.19 -22.60 -1.34
C GLY A 161 -14.59 -21.20 -1.85
N ALA A 162 -15.44 -20.48 -1.10
CA ALA A 162 -15.88 -19.15 -1.47
C ALA A 162 -14.89 -18.07 -1.00
N ALA A 163 -14.94 -16.94 -1.70
CA ALA A 163 -14.20 -15.72 -1.35
C ALA A 163 -15.18 -14.58 -1.08
N TYR A 164 -14.81 -13.74 -0.10
CA TYR A 164 -15.60 -12.65 0.39
C TYR A 164 -14.74 -11.41 0.61
N VAL A 165 -15.39 -10.24 0.62
CA VAL A 165 -14.76 -8.95 0.91
C VAL A 165 -15.51 -8.26 2.05
N LEU A 166 -14.76 -7.79 3.05
CA LEU A 166 -15.28 -6.91 4.10
C LEU A 166 -15.24 -5.45 3.65
N VAL A 167 -16.40 -4.79 3.67
CA VAL A 167 -16.57 -3.40 3.20
C VAL A 167 -17.29 -2.56 4.26
N GLU A 168 -16.85 -1.33 4.47
CA GLU A 168 -17.63 -0.34 5.24
C GLU A 168 -18.57 0.47 4.32
N ASP A 169 -19.88 0.36 4.50
CA ASP A 169 -20.84 1.33 3.98
C ASP A 169 -20.91 2.53 4.94
N ARG A 170 -20.11 3.55 4.63
CA ARG A 170 -20.06 4.80 5.41
C ARG A 170 -21.34 5.63 5.31
N GLY A 171 -22.10 5.49 4.22
CA GLY A 171 -23.37 6.20 4.05
C GLY A 171 -24.42 5.71 5.03
N GLN A 172 -24.45 4.41 5.29
CA GLN A 172 -25.42 3.77 6.19
C GLN A 172 -24.85 3.44 7.57
N SER A 173 -23.56 3.70 7.81
CA SER A 173 -22.86 3.25 9.03
C SER A 173 -23.05 1.75 9.26
N GLN A 174 -22.72 0.95 8.25
CA GLN A 174 -22.80 -0.51 8.28
C GLN A 174 -21.48 -1.13 7.84
N ALA A 175 -21.20 -2.32 8.36
CA ALA A 175 -20.22 -3.22 7.78
C ALA A 175 -20.95 -4.25 6.91
N LEU A 176 -20.40 -4.60 5.76
CA LEU A 176 -20.96 -5.59 4.85
C LEU A 176 -19.94 -6.68 4.57
N VAL A 177 -20.43 -7.91 4.41
CA VAL A 177 -19.67 -9.00 3.81
C VAL A 177 -20.28 -9.24 2.44
N LEU A 178 -19.47 -9.04 1.41
CA LEU A 178 -19.86 -9.25 0.02
C LEU A 178 -19.22 -10.53 -0.51
N ARG A 179 -19.92 -11.24 -1.38
CA ARG A 179 -19.30 -12.28 -2.24
C ARG A 179 -18.31 -11.62 -3.19
N ASP A 180 -17.09 -12.14 -3.26
CA ASP A 180 -16.04 -11.56 -4.10
C ASP A 180 -16.32 -11.74 -5.60
N ASP A 181 -17.01 -12.83 -5.97
CA ASP A 181 -17.35 -13.17 -7.35
C ASP A 181 -18.57 -12.40 -7.89
N THR A 182 -19.59 -12.18 -7.07
CA THR A 182 -20.85 -11.51 -7.50
C THR A 182 -20.99 -10.09 -6.99
N GLY A 183 -20.25 -9.70 -5.95
CA GLY A 183 -20.44 -8.44 -5.23
C GLY A 183 -21.71 -8.39 -4.38
N GLU A 184 -22.47 -9.48 -4.28
CA GLU A 184 -23.72 -9.50 -3.53
C GLU A 184 -23.47 -9.53 -2.01
N PRO A 185 -24.23 -8.75 -1.22
CA PRO A 185 -24.13 -8.79 0.22
C PRO A 185 -24.72 -10.09 0.78
N VAL A 186 -23.91 -10.83 1.54
CA VAL A 186 -24.33 -12.05 2.24
C VAL A 186 -24.57 -11.84 3.73
N ALA A 187 -24.01 -10.77 4.29
CA ALA A 187 -24.25 -10.36 5.67
C ALA A 187 -24.04 -8.86 5.85
N SER A 188 -24.71 -8.30 6.85
CA SER A 188 -24.49 -6.94 7.33
C SER A 188 -24.23 -6.93 8.83
N GLY A 189 -23.38 -6.01 9.27
CA GLY A 189 -22.99 -5.83 10.66
C GLY A 189 -23.70 -4.66 11.30
N ARG A 190 -24.11 -4.85 12.56
CA ARG A 190 -24.62 -3.78 13.42
C ARG A 190 -23.46 -2.99 14.02
N LEU A 191 -23.61 -1.67 14.12
CA LEU A 191 -22.71 -0.83 14.91
C LEU A 191 -22.92 -1.12 16.40
N VAL A 192 -21.85 -1.49 17.12
CA VAL A 192 -21.90 -1.83 18.55
C VAL A 192 -21.23 -0.78 19.43
N ASP A 193 -20.19 -0.12 18.95
CA ASP A 193 -19.52 0.97 19.67
C ASP A 193 -18.97 1.99 18.66
N ARG A 194 -18.70 3.20 19.14
CA ARG A 194 -18.05 4.24 18.33
C ARG A 194 -17.09 5.11 19.17
N PRO A 195 -15.99 4.59 19.72
CA PRO A 195 -15.09 5.35 20.58
C PRO A 195 -14.27 6.39 19.81
N TRP A 196 -13.72 7.37 20.54
CA TRP A 196 -12.65 8.23 20.01
C TRP A 196 -11.32 7.45 20.02
N VAL A 197 -10.55 7.56 18.93
CA VAL A 197 -9.29 6.81 18.68
C VAL A 197 -8.32 6.83 19.88
N PHE A 198 -8.20 7.97 20.56
CA PHE A 198 -7.24 8.17 21.65
C PHE A 198 -7.82 7.95 23.05
N VAL A 199 -9.10 7.58 23.15
CA VAL A 199 -9.77 7.42 24.45
C VAL A 199 -9.78 5.97 24.89
N ARG A 200 -10.20 5.05 24.01
CA ARG A 200 -10.30 3.62 24.30
C ARG A 200 -10.45 2.79 23.02
N THR A 201 -10.31 1.48 23.16
CA THR A 201 -10.65 0.48 22.14
C THR A 201 -12.17 0.22 22.07
N CYS A 202 -12.60 -0.53 21.05
CA CYS A 202 -13.98 -0.98 20.88
C CYS A 202 -14.47 -1.82 22.08
N ARG A 203 -15.74 -1.63 22.46
CA ARG A 203 -16.49 -2.57 23.31
C ARG A 203 -17.35 -3.49 22.42
N TRP A 204 -17.28 -4.78 22.67
CA TRP A 204 -17.92 -5.84 21.85
C TRP A 204 -19.12 -6.49 22.54
N GLU A 205 -19.83 -5.72 23.37
CA GLU A 205 -20.98 -6.16 24.17
C GLU A 205 -22.29 -6.22 23.37
#